data_AF-A0A4Z1BSE0-F1
#
_entry.id   AF-A0A4Z1BSE0-F1
#
_cell.length_a   1.000
_cell.length_b   1.000
_cell.length_c   1.000
_cell.angle_alpha   90.00
_cell.angle_beta   90.00
_cell.angle_gamma   90.00
#
_symmetry.space_group_name_H-M   'P 1'
#
loop_
_entity.id
_entity.type
_entity.pdbx_description
1 polymer ?
#
loop_
_entity_poly.entity_id
_entity_poly.type
_entity_poly.pdbx_seq_one_letter_code
_entity_poly.pdbx_strand_id
1 'polypeptide(L)'
;MNDESQKDKLRQHFARRVTTQARVVLDTWQKIHENPAQAAVFRDDFSRAADKLVRYAQRFEMAGHSDAGQRVFELMADWPQGEGLPAGLESALEEAIEQLSRSTLRRTDQQATEAPQQFRRTPVYIALANHEMAHRLIRQLEFFGFRASAFHNEDDLIEACGLHKPETILMDVNFGAAALDGLATIEKLQERHDTPIPIIFMSDEDGTIETRLRASRCGGEEFFYPAVDPGQLIEKIETYTHGNTVEPYKVLVLDDSRAQAKYMETVLKKAGMNGHIITDPMQIITALESFLPEIIILDMYMPGCTGMEIARVIRQQDRFHSVPIIYLSAEDDVSKQLHAMSLGGDDFLTKPIDPKHLISTIHNRGRRARSLLALMIRDSLTGLYNHTHTLYLLDQEIVRAAQKDHSLCFAMIDIDYFKKVNDTFGHPIGDRVLRSLSMFLKQRLRKSDHIGRYGGEEFAIILPETRESDARNVLNEIRERFAELLQPAGDREFNVTFSCGVATLRPGETSQSLCERADKALYRAKEQGRNCVAAFTD
;
A
#
# COMPACT_ATOMS: atom_id res chain seq x y z
N MET A 1 -32.79 30.67 -5.36
CA MET A 1 -31.41 30.23 -5.07
C MET A 1 -30.56 31.49 -5.00
N ASN A 2 -30.06 31.85 -3.81
CA ASN A 2 -29.27 33.07 -3.63
C ASN A 2 -27.96 32.99 -4.43
N ASP A 3 -27.59 34.10 -5.06
CA ASP A 3 -26.36 34.32 -5.85
C ASP A 3 -25.09 33.95 -5.05
N GLU A 4 -25.16 34.06 -3.72
CA GLU A 4 -24.13 33.67 -2.76
C GLU A 4 -23.90 32.15 -2.70
N SER A 5 -24.97 31.35 -2.80
CA SER A 5 -24.89 29.88 -2.85
C SER A 5 -24.34 29.36 -4.19
N GLN A 6 -24.56 30.09 -5.29
CA GLN A 6 -23.94 29.79 -6.58
C GLN A 6 -22.45 30.16 -6.58
N LYS A 7 -22.08 31.32 -6.00
CA LYS A 7 -20.67 31.71 -5.83
C LYS A 7 -19.89 30.72 -4.96
N ASP A 8 -20.46 30.23 -3.87
CA ASP A 8 -19.79 29.25 -3.01
C ASP A 8 -19.64 27.86 -3.67
N LYS A 9 -20.64 27.42 -4.45
CA LYS A 9 -20.51 26.21 -5.28
C LYS A 9 -19.45 26.38 -6.37
N LEU A 10 -19.38 27.54 -7.02
CA LEU A 10 -18.31 27.86 -7.97
C LEU A 10 -16.93 27.89 -7.27
N ARG A 11 -16.83 28.52 -6.10
CA ARG A 11 -15.60 28.56 -5.30
C ARG A 11 -15.13 27.16 -4.94
N GLN A 12 -16.00 26.27 -4.47
CA GLN A 12 -15.64 24.87 -4.18
C GLN A 12 -15.25 24.08 -5.44
N HIS A 13 -15.99 24.24 -6.53
CA HIS A 13 -15.69 23.58 -7.81
C HIS A 13 -14.34 24.03 -8.40
N PHE A 14 -13.94 25.28 -8.18
CA PHE A 14 -12.68 25.83 -8.70
C PHE A 14 -11.52 25.85 -7.70
N ALA A 15 -11.76 25.71 -6.39
CA ALA A 15 -10.73 25.43 -5.39
C ALA A 15 -9.92 24.16 -5.74
N ARG A 16 -10.59 23.19 -6.39
CA ARG A 16 -9.95 22.01 -6.99
C ARG A 16 -8.91 22.34 -8.07
N ARG A 17 -9.08 23.43 -8.82
CA ARG A 17 -8.07 23.87 -9.80
C ARG A 17 -6.84 24.46 -9.12
N VAL A 18 -7.00 25.09 -7.97
CA VAL A 18 -5.90 25.62 -7.15
C VAL A 18 -5.07 24.47 -6.59
N THR A 19 -5.72 23.47 -5.95
CA THR A 19 -5.01 22.30 -5.39
C THR A 19 -4.37 21.43 -6.47
N THR A 20 -5.03 21.24 -7.62
CA THR A 20 -4.43 20.54 -8.77
C THR A 20 -3.21 21.29 -9.29
N GLN A 21 -3.30 22.61 -9.44
CA GLN A 21 -2.18 23.42 -9.90
C GLN A 21 -1.04 23.47 -8.88
N ALA A 22 -1.34 23.43 -7.58
CA ALA A 22 -0.32 23.31 -6.53
C ALA A 22 0.47 22.01 -6.66
N ARG A 23 -0.19 20.88 -6.96
CA ARG A 23 0.52 19.62 -7.25
C ARG A 23 1.43 19.72 -8.47
N VAL A 24 1.01 20.39 -9.54
CA VAL A 24 1.89 20.62 -10.71
C VAL A 24 3.15 21.39 -10.33
N VAL A 25 3.05 22.38 -9.43
CA VAL A 25 4.22 23.11 -8.90
C VAL A 25 5.12 22.18 -8.10
N LEU A 26 4.56 21.38 -7.18
CA LEU A 26 5.31 20.40 -6.39
C LEU A 26 6.03 19.35 -7.28
N ASP A 27 5.33 18.82 -8.27
CA ASP A 27 5.88 17.82 -9.22
C ASP A 27 7.02 18.41 -10.06
N THR A 28 6.88 19.67 -10.49
CA THR A 28 7.92 20.33 -11.30
C THR A 28 9.14 20.70 -10.47
N TRP A 29 8.95 21.13 -9.21
CA TRP A 29 10.05 21.32 -8.25
C TRP A 29 10.82 20.01 -8.01
N GLN A 30 10.09 18.91 -7.85
CA GLN A 30 10.69 17.61 -7.64
C GLN A 30 11.60 17.20 -8.82
N LYS A 31 11.16 17.42 -10.07
CA LYS A 31 11.98 17.19 -11.27
C LYS A 31 13.29 18.02 -11.29
N ILE A 32 13.23 19.25 -10.78
CA ILE A 32 14.38 20.15 -10.66
C ILE A 32 15.37 19.65 -9.60
N HIS A 33 14.88 19.27 -8.42
CA HIS A 33 15.71 18.81 -7.31
C HIS A 33 16.41 17.47 -7.61
N GLU A 34 15.78 16.60 -8.37
CA GLU A 34 16.34 15.26 -8.66
C GLU A 34 17.23 15.22 -9.89
N ASN A 35 17.14 16.23 -10.76
CA ASN A 35 18.03 16.39 -11.91
C ASN A 35 18.67 17.78 -11.91
N PRO A 36 19.59 18.09 -10.96
CA PRO A 36 20.22 19.42 -10.87
C PRO A 36 20.91 19.85 -12.17
N ALA A 37 21.46 18.88 -12.91
CA ALA A 37 22.10 19.08 -14.21
C ALA A 37 21.13 19.50 -15.33
N GLN A 38 19.83 19.20 -15.20
CA GLN A 38 18.77 19.60 -16.13
C GLN A 38 17.81 20.63 -15.54
N ALA A 39 18.11 21.19 -14.36
CA ALA A 39 17.27 22.17 -13.69
C ALA A 39 16.89 23.36 -14.60
N ALA A 40 17.83 23.80 -15.45
CA ALA A 40 17.63 24.85 -16.44
C ALA A 40 16.51 24.55 -17.46
N VAL A 41 16.28 23.26 -17.79
CA VAL A 41 15.26 22.81 -18.75
C VAL A 41 13.86 22.97 -18.15
N PHE A 42 13.71 22.71 -16.85
CA PHE A 42 12.42 22.71 -16.15
C PHE A 42 12.07 24.07 -15.54
N ARG A 43 13.01 25.02 -15.48
CA ARG A 43 12.81 26.37 -14.92
C ARG A 43 11.57 27.07 -15.48
N ASP A 44 11.42 27.09 -16.81
CA ASP A 44 10.32 27.83 -17.46
C ASP A 44 8.96 27.15 -17.21
N ASP A 45 8.92 25.82 -17.14
CA ASP A 45 7.71 25.08 -16.74
C ASP A 45 7.36 25.35 -15.28
N PHE A 46 8.35 25.39 -14.40
CA PHE A 46 8.17 25.65 -12.98
C PHE A 46 7.64 27.06 -12.73
N SER A 47 8.23 28.06 -13.38
CA SER A 47 7.78 29.45 -13.33
C SER A 47 6.34 29.62 -13.86
N ARG A 48 6.02 29.00 -15.01
CA ARG A 48 4.65 29.01 -15.56
C ARG A 48 3.65 28.34 -14.62
N ALA A 49 4.03 27.22 -14.00
CA ALA A 49 3.18 26.50 -13.07
C ALA A 49 2.90 27.32 -11.80
N ALA A 50 3.90 28.01 -11.26
CA ALA A 50 3.79 28.88 -10.09
C ALA A 50 2.92 30.12 -10.37
N ASP A 51 3.15 30.81 -11.50
CA ASP A 51 2.32 31.95 -11.92
C ASP A 51 0.83 31.56 -12.09
N LYS A 52 0.59 30.39 -12.70
CA LYS A 52 -0.77 29.88 -12.89
C LYS A 52 -1.43 29.52 -11.56
N LEU A 53 -0.66 28.99 -10.60
CA LEU A 53 -1.14 28.74 -9.24
C LEU A 53 -1.58 30.04 -8.56
N VAL A 54 -0.74 31.09 -8.58
CA VAL A 54 -1.03 32.40 -7.98
C VAL A 54 -2.34 32.96 -8.55
N ARG A 55 -2.46 33.01 -9.87
CA ARG A 55 -3.66 33.54 -10.54
C ARG A 55 -4.93 32.77 -10.18
N TYR A 56 -4.85 31.45 -10.03
CA TYR A 56 -6.00 30.66 -9.59
C TYR A 56 -6.29 30.88 -8.10
N ALA A 57 -5.27 30.84 -7.24
CA ALA A 57 -5.44 30.99 -5.80
C ALA A 57 -6.03 32.37 -5.41
N GLN A 58 -5.56 33.45 -6.03
CA GLN A 58 -6.09 34.81 -5.82
C GLN A 58 -7.53 34.92 -6.30
N ARG A 59 -7.83 34.39 -7.50
CA ARG A 59 -9.19 34.43 -8.09
C ARG A 59 -10.23 33.71 -7.23
N PHE A 60 -9.81 32.70 -6.47
CA PHE A 60 -10.69 31.88 -5.65
C PHE A 60 -10.48 32.07 -4.13
N GLU A 61 -9.80 33.15 -3.72
CA GLU A 61 -9.60 33.56 -2.31
C GLU A 61 -8.94 32.49 -1.42
N MET A 62 -8.03 31.68 -1.99
CA MET A 62 -7.28 30.65 -1.26
C MET A 62 -5.95 31.20 -0.73
N ALA A 63 -6.01 32.02 0.33
CA ALA A 63 -4.88 32.78 0.87
C ALA A 63 -3.60 31.94 1.05
N GLY A 64 -3.65 30.79 1.73
CA GLY A 64 -2.46 29.96 1.94
C GLY A 64 -1.79 29.43 0.65
N HIS A 65 -2.58 29.12 -0.39
CA HIS A 65 -2.03 28.71 -1.69
C HIS A 65 -1.53 29.90 -2.50
N SER A 66 -2.17 31.07 -2.35
CA SER A 66 -1.76 32.32 -2.96
C SER A 66 -0.41 32.77 -2.41
N ASP A 67 -0.26 32.78 -1.09
CA ASP A 67 0.95 33.24 -0.41
C ASP A 67 2.13 32.31 -0.71
N ALA A 68 1.93 30.99 -0.60
CA ALA A 68 2.96 30.01 -0.93
C ALA A 68 3.34 30.02 -2.42
N GLY A 69 2.34 30.10 -3.32
CA GLY A 69 2.57 30.20 -4.76
C GLY A 69 3.29 31.49 -5.15
N GLN A 70 2.94 32.61 -4.52
CA GLN A 70 3.56 33.92 -4.75
C GLN A 70 5.02 33.89 -4.32
N ARG A 71 5.33 33.26 -3.17
CA ARG A 71 6.69 33.09 -2.70
C ARG A 71 7.56 32.29 -3.67
N VAL A 72 7.04 31.16 -4.19
CA VAL A 72 7.73 30.37 -5.23
C VAL A 72 7.95 31.20 -6.49
N PHE A 73 6.94 31.95 -6.93
CA PHE A 73 7.02 32.76 -8.14
C PHE A 73 8.03 33.91 -8.04
N GLU A 74 8.10 34.60 -6.89
CA GLU A 74 9.07 35.67 -6.65
C GLU A 74 10.51 35.15 -6.67
N LEU A 75 10.76 33.99 -6.07
CA LEU A 75 12.07 33.35 -6.07
C LEU A 75 12.54 32.96 -7.49
N MET A 76 11.63 32.82 -8.48
CA MET A 76 12.02 32.60 -9.88
C MET A 76 12.70 33.80 -10.54
N ALA A 77 12.54 35.01 -10.00
CA ALA A 77 13.25 36.20 -10.50
C ALA A 77 14.76 36.09 -10.24
N ASP A 78 15.15 35.41 -9.17
CA ASP A 78 16.53 35.22 -8.75
C ASP A 78 17.20 33.97 -9.38
N TRP A 79 16.47 33.23 -10.24
CA TRP A 79 17.01 32.12 -11.03
C TRP A 79 17.19 32.53 -12.51
N PRO A 80 18.43 32.75 -13.00
CA PRO A 80 18.69 33.10 -14.40
C PRO A 80 18.26 32.01 -15.41
N GLN A 81 17.88 32.40 -16.63
CA GLN A 81 17.55 31.45 -17.70
C GLN A 81 18.80 30.73 -18.22
N GLY A 82 18.68 29.42 -18.47
CA GLY A 82 19.75 28.59 -19.02
C GLY A 82 20.81 28.14 -18.00
N GLU A 83 20.71 28.59 -16.75
CA GLU A 83 21.62 28.20 -15.66
C GLU A 83 20.98 27.16 -14.73
N GLY A 84 21.83 26.33 -14.12
CA GLY A 84 21.41 25.41 -13.05
C GLY A 84 20.89 26.16 -11.83
N LEU A 85 20.21 25.45 -10.93
CA LEU A 85 19.64 26.04 -9.72
C LEU A 85 20.75 26.64 -8.83
N PRO A 86 20.72 27.95 -8.51
CA PRO A 86 21.72 28.56 -7.64
C PRO A 86 21.64 27.98 -6.21
N ALA A 87 22.79 27.61 -5.63
CA ALA A 87 22.85 26.98 -4.30
C ALA A 87 22.23 27.85 -3.17
N GLY A 88 22.27 29.18 -3.29
CA GLY A 88 21.64 30.09 -2.33
C GLY A 88 20.11 30.19 -2.46
N LEU A 89 19.55 29.74 -3.58
CA LEU A 89 18.11 29.80 -3.89
C LEU A 89 17.39 28.50 -3.55
N GLU A 90 18.10 27.37 -3.58
CA GLU A 90 17.55 26.03 -3.33
C GLU A 90 16.83 25.95 -1.98
N SER A 91 17.50 26.33 -0.89
CA SER A 91 16.91 26.28 0.46
C SER A 91 15.67 27.17 0.60
N ALA A 92 15.65 28.34 -0.04
CA ALA A 92 14.49 29.24 -0.01
C ALA A 92 13.30 28.70 -0.80
N LEU A 93 13.56 28.00 -1.91
CA LEU A 93 12.55 27.31 -2.69
C LEU A 93 12.03 26.06 -2.00
N GLU A 94 12.90 25.29 -1.33
CA GLU A 94 12.49 24.15 -0.50
C GLU A 94 11.50 24.58 0.58
N GLU A 95 11.79 25.67 1.31
CA GLU A 95 10.90 26.19 2.35
C GLU A 95 9.54 26.64 1.77
N ALA A 96 9.55 27.35 0.65
CA ALA A 96 8.33 27.80 -0.02
C ALA A 96 7.48 26.61 -0.54
N ILE A 97 8.14 25.57 -1.05
CA ILE A 97 7.52 24.33 -1.50
C ILE A 97 6.94 23.53 -0.34
N GLU A 98 7.63 23.50 0.80
CA GLU A 98 7.12 22.86 2.02
C GLU A 98 5.85 23.55 2.53
N GLN A 99 5.83 24.89 2.53
CA GLN A 99 4.63 25.67 2.86
C GLN A 99 3.47 25.41 1.89
N LEU A 100 3.76 25.29 0.60
CA LEU A 100 2.77 24.92 -0.42
C LEU A 100 2.23 23.50 -0.17
N SER A 101 3.10 22.54 0.14
CA SER A 101 2.73 21.15 0.46
C SER A 101 1.80 21.08 1.67
N ARG A 102 2.13 21.77 2.76
CA ARG A 102 1.29 21.85 3.97
C ARG A 102 -0.09 22.46 3.68
N SER A 103 -0.13 23.45 2.78
CA SER A 103 -1.39 24.10 2.37
C SER A 103 -2.32 23.16 1.60
N THR A 104 -1.79 22.06 1.03
CA THR A 104 -2.58 21.06 0.27
C THR A 104 -3.17 19.92 1.12
N LEU A 105 -2.92 19.87 2.43
CA LEU A 105 -3.42 18.85 3.36
C LEU A 105 -4.92 18.98 3.66
N ARG A 106 -5.62 17.87 3.97
CA ARG A 106 -7.03 17.91 4.43
C ARG A 106 -7.10 18.58 5.80
N ARG A 107 -8.24 19.19 6.13
CA ARG A 107 -8.45 19.84 7.44
C ARG A 107 -8.32 18.87 8.63
N THR A 108 -8.66 17.59 8.45
CA THR A 108 -8.45 16.55 9.48
C THR A 108 -6.99 16.07 9.54
N ASP A 109 -6.25 16.15 8.43
CA ASP A 109 -4.80 15.86 8.39
C ASP A 109 -3.96 16.94 9.08
N GLN A 110 -4.46 18.18 9.17
CA GLN A 110 -3.77 19.29 9.83
C GLN A 110 -3.58 19.08 11.35
N GLN A 111 -4.33 18.15 11.96
CA GLN A 111 -4.18 17.78 13.38
C GLN A 111 -3.36 16.49 13.57
N ALA A 112 -3.06 15.75 12.51
CA ALA A 112 -2.26 14.52 12.56
C ALA A 112 -0.77 14.87 12.35
N THR A 113 0.10 14.38 13.25
CA THR A 113 1.56 14.53 13.16
C THR A 113 2.21 13.67 12.07
N GLU A 114 1.44 12.87 11.33
CA GLU A 114 1.98 12.09 10.22
C GLU A 114 1.96 12.93 8.95
N ALA A 115 3.14 13.36 8.52
CA ALA A 115 3.34 14.02 7.24
C ALA A 115 2.77 13.16 6.10
N PRO A 116 2.21 13.77 5.03
CA PRO A 116 1.84 13.03 3.84
C PRO A 116 3.09 12.33 3.33
N GLN A 117 2.97 11.04 2.98
CA GLN A 117 4.10 10.27 2.47
C GLN A 117 4.69 11.01 1.26
N GLN A 118 5.86 11.61 1.44
CA GLN A 118 6.69 12.08 0.34
C GLN A 118 7.14 10.83 -0.42
N PHE A 119 6.49 10.57 -1.55
CA PHE A 119 6.84 9.51 -2.48
C PHE A 119 8.19 9.83 -3.15
N ARG A 120 9.29 9.62 -2.43
CA ARG A 120 10.59 9.37 -3.08
C ARG A 120 10.62 7.89 -3.47
N ARG A 121 9.91 7.51 -4.54
CA ARG A 121 10.03 6.16 -5.12
C ARG A 121 11.28 6.16 -6.01
N THR A 122 12.24 5.29 -5.69
CA THR A 122 13.39 4.96 -6.55
C THR A 122 12.91 4.49 -7.94
N PRO A 123 13.71 4.65 -9.01
CA PRO A 123 13.24 4.33 -10.35
C PRO A 123 13.11 2.82 -10.58
N VAL A 124 12.10 2.42 -11.35
CA VAL A 124 11.90 1.07 -11.89
C VAL A 124 12.51 1.04 -13.29
N TYR A 125 13.43 0.12 -13.54
CA TYR A 125 14.04 -0.01 -14.86
C TYR A 125 13.36 -1.12 -15.66
N ILE A 126 13.13 -0.88 -16.95
CA ILE A 126 12.44 -1.80 -17.85
C ILE A 126 13.35 -2.12 -19.03
N ALA A 127 13.76 -3.37 -19.13
CA ALA A 127 14.63 -3.90 -20.16
C ALA A 127 13.90 -5.03 -20.89
N LEU A 128 13.13 -4.68 -21.92
CA LEU A 128 12.29 -5.61 -22.68
C LEU A 128 12.66 -5.57 -24.16
N ALA A 129 12.64 -6.72 -24.84
CA ALA A 129 12.85 -6.75 -26.28
C ALA A 129 11.71 -6.01 -27.03
N ASN A 130 10.48 -6.13 -26.53
CA ASN A 130 9.32 -5.42 -27.07
C ASN A 130 9.24 -3.97 -26.55
N HIS A 131 9.64 -3.02 -27.39
CA HIS A 131 9.70 -1.59 -27.05
C HIS A 131 8.31 -0.97 -26.84
N GLU A 132 7.30 -1.43 -27.59
CA GLU A 132 5.93 -0.94 -27.44
C GLU A 132 5.35 -1.35 -26.09
N MET A 133 5.60 -2.60 -25.67
CA MET A 133 5.23 -3.09 -24.35
C MET A 133 5.94 -2.31 -23.24
N ALA A 134 7.24 -2.02 -23.39
CA ALA A 134 8.00 -1.22 -22.43
C ALA A 134 7.38 0.17 -22.24
N HIS A 135 7.12 0.90 -23.33
CA HIS A 135 6.49 2.22 -23.25
C HIS A 135 5.08 2.18 -22.64
N ARG A 136 4.29 1.14 -22.93
CA ARG A 136 2.97 0.97 -22.32
C ARG A 136 3.06 0.76 -20.81
N LEU A 137 4.00 -0.09 -20.36
CA LEU A 137 4.23 -0.34 -18.94
C LEU A 137 4.71 0.92 -18.22
N ILE A 138 5.60 1.72 -18.82
CA ILE A 138 6.04 3.00 -18.25
C ILE A 138 4.87 3.93 -18.01
N ARG A 139 4.01 4.16 -19.03
CA ARG A 139 2.85 5.06 -18.88
C ARG A 139 1.93 4.62 -17.74
N GLN A 140 1.74 3.32 -17.57
CA GLN A 140 0.93 2.78 -16.49
C GLN A 140 1.63 2.98 -15.14
N LEU A 141 2.90 2.61 -15.00
CA LEU A 141 3.68 2.82 -13.78
C LEU A 141 3.70 4.30 -13.36
N GLU A 142 3.93 5.21 -14.30
CA GLU A 142 3.90 6.67 -14.07
C GLU A 142 2.51 7.15 -13.61
N PHE A 143 1.45 6.60 -14.19
CA PHE A 143 0.08 6.90 -13.76
C PHE A 143 -0.19 6.47 -12.30
N PHE A 144 0.44 5.38 -11.86
CA PHE A 144 0.45 4.88 -10.48
C PHE A 144 1.55 5.50 -9.60
N GLY A 145 2.20 6.58 -10.06
CA GLY A 145 3.17 7.36 -9.30
C GLY A 145 4.55 6.71 -9.15
N PHE A 146 4.86 5.66 -9.91
CA PHE A 146 6.22 5.14 -10.03
C PHE A 146 7.03 5.95 -11.03
N ARG A 147 8.35 5.97 -10.84
CA ARG A 147 9.28 6.39 -11.88
C ARG A 147 9.67 5.17 -12.66
N ALA A 148 9.56 5.22 -13.98
CA ALA A 148 10.00 4.11 -14.81
C ALA A 148 10.86 4.61 -15.98
N SER A 149 11.85 3.83 -16.38
CA SER A 149 12.71 4.15 -17.53
C SER A 149 12.98 2.90 -18.34
N ALA A 150 12.86 3.00 -19.67
CA ALA A 150 13.13 1.90 -20.58
C ALA A 150 14.58 1.95 -21.03
N PHE A 151 15.17 0.77 -21.18
CA PHE A 151 16.51 0.57 -21.73
C PHE A 151 16.41 -0.36 -22.93
N HIS A 152 17.27 -0.11 -23.91
CA HIS A 152 17.23 -0.79 -25.21
C HIS A 152 18.47 -1.66 -25.47
N ASN A 153 19.49 -1.58 -24.62
CA ASN A 153 20.70 -2.40 -24.68
C ASN A 153 21.28 -2.61 -23.27
N GLU A 154 22.20 -3.56 -23.14
CA GLU A 154 22.83 -3.92 -21.87
C GLU A 154 23.72 -2.81 -21.29
N ASP A 155 24.44 -2.07 -22.14
CA ASP A 155 25.41 -1.06 -21.71
C ASP A 155 24.73 0.12 -21.01
N ASP A 156 23.66 0.66 -21.62
CA ASP A 156 22.89 1.77 -21.08
C ASP A 156 22.22 1.40 -19.74
N LEU A 157 21.72 0.16 -19.63
CA LEU A 157 21.11 -0.33 -18.38
C LEU A 157 22.13 -0.42 -17.26
N ILE A 158 23.31 -0.98 -17.56
CA ILE A 158 24.40 -1.14 -16.58
C ILE A 158 24.92 0.23 -16.15
N GLU A 159 25.12 1.16 -17.08
CA GLU A 159 25.54 2.53 -16.79
C GLU A 159 24.52 3.24 -15.88
N ALA A 160 23.23 3.15 -16.22
CA ALA A 160 22.18 3.76 -15.43
C ALA A 160 22.09 3.19 -14.01
N CYS A 161 22.22 1.87 -13.83
CA CYS A 161 22.25 1.24 -12.51
C CYS A 161 23.45 1.68 -11.68
N GLY A 162 24.60 1.92 -12.33
CA GLY A 162 25.80 2.46 -11.69
C GLY A 162 25.63 3.90 -11.20
N LEU A 163 24.85 4.72 -11.92
CA LEU A 163 24.54 6.10 -11.54
C LEU A 163 23.44 6.18 -10.47
N HIS A 164 22.35 5.43 -10.66
CA HIS A 164 21.20 5.40 -9.76
C HIS A 164 20.76 3.96 -9.55
N LYS A 165 20.84 3.48 -8.31
CA LYS A 165 20.34 2.14 -7.99
C LYS A 165 18.81 2.11 -8.17
N PRO A 166 18.26 1.26 -9.06
CA PRO A 166 16.83 1.13 -9.21
C PRO A 166 16.20 0.40 -8.03
N GLU A 167 14.91 0.62 -7.87
CA GLU A 167 14.03 -0.11 -6.94
C GLU A 167 13.94 -1.58 -7.33
N THR A 168 13.76 -1.82 -8.63
CA THR A 168 13.72 -3.14 -9.25
C THR A 168 13.94 -3.01 -10.75
N ILE A 169 14.28 -4.13 -11.40
CA ILE A 169 14.42 -4.22 -12.84
C ILE A 169 13.42 -5.25 -13.37
N LEU A 170 12.59 -4.84 -14.32
CA LEU A 170 11.83 -5.77 -15.17
C LEU A 170 12.72 -6.16 -16.36
N MET A 171 13.14 -7.41 -16.41
CA MET A 171 14.10 -7.94 -17.37
C MET A 171 13.48 -9.04 -18.25
N ASP A 172 13.52 -8.86 -19.56
CA ASP A 172 13.30 -9.93 -20.51
C ASP A 172 14.50 -10.87 -20.52
N VAL A 173 14.28 -12.18 -20.37
CA VAL A 173 15.39 -13.15 -20.38
C VAL A 173 16.20 -13.08 -21.67
N ASN A 174 15.58 -12.70 -22.79
CA ASN A 174 16.21 -12.55 -24.10
C ASN A 174 16.50 -11.08 -24.46
N PHE A 175 16.66 -10.21 -23.45
CA PHE A 175 17.07 -8.82 -23.66
C PHE A 175 18.50 -8.76 -24.22
N GLY A 176 18.61 -8.63 -25.55
CA GLY A 176 19.89 -8.64 -26.26
C GLY A 176 19.77 -9.25 -27.66
N ALA A 177 20.90 -9.68 -28.21
CA ALA A 177 20.95 -10.26 -29.55
C ALA A 177 20.91 -11.79 -29.55
N ALA A 178 21.37 -12.42 -28.46
CA ALA A 178 21.39 -13.86 -28.27
C ALA A 178 20.42 -14.31 -27.18
N ALA A 179 20.09 -15.60 -27.20
CA ALA A 179 19.21 -16.20 -26.23
C ALA A 179 19.82 -16.11 -24.82
N LEU A 180 19.00 -15.73 -23.84
CA LEU A 180 19.38 -15.57 -22.43
C LEU A 180 20.38 -14.42 -22.16
N ASP A 181 20.56 -13.49 -23.09
CA ASP A 181 21.43 -12.31 -22.88
C ASP A 181 20.95 -11.43 -21.72
N GLY A 182 19.65 -11.33 -21.50
CA GLY A 182 19.10 -10.59 -20.37
C GLY A 182 19.49 -11.20 -19.03
N LEU A 183 19.53 -12.53 -18.94
CA LEU A 183 20.04 -13.23 -17.75
C LEU A 183 21.53 -12.98 -17.54
N ALA A 184 22.33 -13.08 -18.60
CA ALA A 184 23.76 -12.81 -18.53
C ALA A 184 24.03 -11.34 -18.11
N THR A 185 23.22 -10.41 -18.59
CA THR A 185 23.28 -8.99 -18.22
C THR A 185 23.04 -8.80 -16.72
N ILE A 186 22.01 -9.44 -16.16
CA ILE A 186 21.73 -9.36 -14.72
C ILE A 186 22.81 -10.05 -13.89
N GLU A 187 23.34 -11.20 -14.33
CA GLU A 187 24.46 -11.86 -13.67
C GLU A 187 25.66 -10.91 -13.52
N LYS A 188 26.06 -10.23 -14.61
CA LYS A 188 27.12 -9.19 -14.59
C LYS A 188 26.77 -8.01 -13.67
N LEU A 189 25.50 -7.61 -13.64
CA LEU A 189 25.03 -6.44 -12.90
C LEU A 189 25.05 -6.69 -11.39
N GLN A 190 24.55 -7.84 -10.94
CA GLN A 190 24.52 -8.21 -9.51
C GLN A 190 25.93 -8.37 -8.92
N GLU A 191 26.92 -8.80 -9.72
CA GLU A 191 28.32 -8.87 -9.28
C GLU A 191 28.93 -7.49 -8.96
N ARG A 192 28.39 -6.42 -9.55
CA ARG A 192 28.90 -5.05 -9.41
C ARG A 192 28.25 -4.26 -8.27
N HIS A 193 27.19 -4.78 -7.64
CA HIS A 193 26.46 -4.08 -6.58
C HIS A 193 26.63 -4.77 -5.21
N ASP A 194 27.02 -4.00 -4.19
CA ASP A 194 27.17 -4.50 -2.81
C ASP A 194 25.85 -5.02 -2.20
N THR A 195 24.72 -4.49 -2.66
CA THR A 195 23.38 -4.92 -2.26
C THR A 195 22.60 -5.35 -3.50
N PRO A 196 22.08 -6.59 -3.53
CA PRO A 196 21.35 -7.08 -4.69
C PRO A 196 20.19 -6.16 -5.07
N ILE A 197 19.94 -6.02 -6.36
CA ILE A 197 18.75 -5.35 -6.88
C ILE A 197 17.67 -6.43 -7.08
N PRO A 198 16.44 -6.28 -6.56
CA PRO A 198 15.35 -7.21 -6.85
C PRO A 198 15.06 -7.25 -8.35
N ILE A 199 15.01 -8.44 -8.94
CA ILE A 199 14.77 -8.59 -10.39
C ILE A 199 13.45 -9.30 -10.63
N ILE A 200 12.67 -8.80 -11.57
CA ILE A 200 11.48 -9.46 -12.08
C ILE A 200 11.78 -9.88 -13.51
N PHE A 201 11.76 -11.19 -13.78
CA PHE A 201 12.01 -11.70 -15.12
C PHE A 201 10.70 -11.88 -15.90
N MET A 202 10.78 -11.75 -17.22
CA MET A 202 9.75 -12.21 -18.13
C MET A 202 10.33 -12.99 -19.31
N SER A 203 9.52 -13.84 -19.91
CA SER A 203 9.87 -14.60 -21.10
C SER A 203 8.64 -14.82 -21.97
N ASP A 204 8.81 -14.70 -23.30
CA ASP A 204 7.78 -15.04 -24.27
C ASP A 204 7.60 -16.57 -24.42
N GLU A 205 8.64 -17.35 -24.09
CA GLU A 205 8.63 -18.81 -24.09
C GLU A 205 8.49 -19.36 -22.66
N ASP A 206 7.87 -20.53 -22.49
CA ASP A 206 7.81 -21.20 -21.20
C ASP A 206 9.21 -21.72 -20.87
N GLY A 207 9.97 -20.92 -20.13
CA GLY A 207 11.38 -21.16 -19.86
C GLY A 207 11.61 -22.51 -19.19
N THR A 208 12.74 -23.13 -19.51
CA THR A 208 13.16 -24.39 -18.87
C THR A 208 13.41 -24.19 -17.38
N ILE A 209 13.41 -25.29 -16.62
CA ILE A 209 13.81 -25.24 -15.19
C ILE A 209 15.22 -24.66 -15.02
N GLU A 210 16.11 -24.87 -15.99
CA GLU A 210 17.45 -24.31 -15.99
C GLU A 210 17.44 -22.78 -16.08
N THR A 211 16.65 -22.22 -17.00
CA THR A 211 16.45 -20.77 -17.12
C THR A 211 15.89 -20.17 -15.83
N ARG A 212 14.86 -20.82 -15.25
CA ARG A 212 14.24 -20.35 -13.99
C ARG A 212 15.20 -20.43 -12.79
N LEU A 213 16.05 -21.46 -12.73
CA LEU A 213 17.08 -21.59 -11.70
C LEU A 213 18.17 -20.52 -11.84
N ARG A 214 18.58 -20.18 -13.07
CA ARG A 214 19.52 -19.08 -13.31
C ARG A 214 18.93 -17.74 -12.88
N ALA A 215 17.69 -17.45 -13.29
CA ALA A 215 16.95 -16.26 -12.87
C ALA A 215 16.91 -16.11 -11.34
N SER A 216 16.58 -17.19 -10.61
CA SER A 216 16.55 -17.18 -9.15
C SER A 216 17.91 -16.91 -8.52
N ARG A 217 19.00 -17.46 -9.08
CA ARG A 217 20.37 -17.29 -8.55
C ARG A 217 20.89 -15.87 -8.68
N CYS A 218 20.41 -15.09 -9.65
CA CYS A 218 20.80 -13.70 -9.86
C CYS A 218 19.79 -12.68 -9.28
N GLY A 219 19.08 -13.07 -8.21
CA GLY A 219 18.16 -12.17 -7.49
C GLY A 219 16.78 -12.02 -8.13
N GLY A 220 16.38 -12.97 -8.97
CA GLY A 220 15.02 -13.06 -9.52
C GLY A 220 14.01 -13.40 -8.43
N GLU A 221 13.12 -12.45 -8.15
CA GLU A 221 12.03 -12.57 -7.17
C GLU A 221 10.73 -13.08 -7.81
N GLU A 222 10.53 -12.85 -9.11
CA GLU A 222 9.34 -13.23 -9.85
C GLU A 222 9.66 -13.57 -11.31
N PHE A 223 8.85 -14.44 -11.93
CA PHE A 223 9.02 -14.84 -13.33
C PHE A 223 7.67 -14.86 -14.08
N PHE A 224 7.45 -13.88 -14.96
CA PHE A 224 6.26 -13.77 -15.80
C PHE A 224 6.38 -14.57 -17.10
N TYR A 225 5.29 -15.21 -17.50
CA TYR A 225 5.14 -15.91 -18.77
C TYR A 225 3.65 -15.96 -19.18
N PRO A 226 3.29 -15.78 -20.47
CA PRO A 226 4.14 -15.34 -21.59
C PRO A 226 4.30 -13.82 -21.65
N ALA A 227 3.58 -13.08 -20.83
CA ALA A 227 3.59 -11.62 -20.85
C ALA A 227 3.41 -11.07 -19.44
N VAL A 228 3.80 -9.80 -19.27
CA VAL A 228 3.67 -9.09 -18.00
C VAL A 228 2.32 -8.39 -17.93
N ASP A 229 1.48 -8.76 -16.97
CA ASP A 229 0.29 -7.98 -16.63
C ASP A 229 0.72 -6.73 -15.83
N PRO A 230 0.39 -5.51 -16.27
CA PRO A 230 0.80 -4.29 -15.60
C PRO A 230 0.32 -4.20 -14.15
N GLY A 231 -0.90 -4.70 -13.88
CA GLY A 231 -1.43 -4.76 -12.52
C GLY A 231 -0.57 -5.67 -11.64
N GLN A 232 -0.33 -6.91 -12.08
CA GLN A 232 0.53 -7.82 -11.34
C GLN A 232 1.94 -7.26 -11.12
N LEU A 233 2.52 -6.61 -12.14
CA LEU A 233 3.82 -5.94 -12.02
C LEU A 233 3.80 -4.88 -10.92
N ILE A 234 2.81 -3.98 -10.94
CA ILE A 234 2.65 -2.94 -9.91
C ILE A 234 2.51 -3.54 -8.52
N GLU A 235 1.67 -4.57 -8.35
CA GLU A 235 1.50 -5.25 -7.05
C GLU A 235 2.81 -5.82 -6.52
N LYS A 236 3.61 -6.44 -7.40
CA LYS A 236 4.92 -7.00 -7.05
C LYS A 236 5.90 -5.91 -6.68
N ILE A 237 6.01 -4.87 -7.51
CA ILE A 237 6.81 -3.69 -7.22
C ILE A 237 6.41 -3.14 -5.84
N GLU A 238 5.12 -2.91 -5.57
CA GLU A 238 4.65 -2.41 -4.26
C GLU A 238 5.03 -3.31 -3.09
N THR A 239 5.02 -4.63 -3.30
CA THR A 239 5.41 -5.62 -2.28
C THR A 239 6.90 -5.53 -1.90
N TYR A 240 7.76 -5.16 -2.85
CA TYR A 240 9.21 -5.00 -2.64
C TYR A 240 9.60 -3.57 -2.25
N THR A 241 8.90 -2.58 -2.80
CA THR A 241 9.17 -1.11 -2.74
C THR A 241 8.71 -0.49 -1.43
N HIS A 242 7.49 -0.83 -1.02
CA HIS A 242 7.12 -0.64 0.37
C HIS A 242 7.81 -1.78 1.07
N GLY A 243 9.11 -1.61 1.32
CA GLY A 243 9.87 -2.48 2.19
C GLY A 243 8.93 -2.73 3.34
N ASN A 244 8.41 -3.97 3.40
CA ASN A 244 7.44 -4.33 4.40
C ASN A 244 8.09 -3.82 5.67
N THR A 245 7.52 -2.79 6.29
CA THR A 245 7.62 -2.69 7.73
C THR A 245 6.87 -3.95 8.13
N VAL A 246 7.57 -5.09 8.11
CA VAL A 246 7.04 -6.38 8.52
C VAL A 246 6.59 -6.03 9.90
N GLU A 247 5.27 -5.92 10.08
CA GLU A 247 4.76 -5.48 11.37
C GLU A 247 5.42 -6.39 12.39
N PRO A 248 6.06 -5.83 13.43
CA PRO A 248 6.75 -6.62 14.44
C PRO A 248 5.83 -7.75 14.90
N TYR A 249 6.28 -9.00 14.83
CA TYR A 249 5.46 -10.12 15.29
C TYR A 249 5.03 -9.85 16.73
N LYS A 250 3.73 -9.97 17.01
CA LYS A 250 3.19 -9.88 18.36
C LYS A 250 3.28 -11.23 19.03
N VAL A 251 4.29 -11.40 19.87
CA VAL A 251 4.62 -12.67 20.52
C VAL A 251 4.19 -12.63 21.98
N LEU A 252 3.21 -13.46 22.37
CA LEU A 252 2.84 -13.66 23.76
C LEU A 252 3.71 -14.76 24.36
N VAL A 253 4.35 -14.51 25.49
CA VAL A 253 5.17 -15.49 26.20
C VAL A 253 4.57 -15.74 27.58
N LEU A 254 4.30 -17.00 27.91
CA LEU A 254 3.94 -17.46 29.24
C LEU A 254 5.05 -18.34 29.80
N ASP A 255 5.75 -17.85 30.83
CA ASP A 255 6.82 -18.55 31.53
C ASP A 255 6.79 -18.13 33.02
N ASP A 256 6.74 -19.09 33.95
CA ASP A 256 6.64 -18.80 35.39
C ASP A 256 7.96 -18.21 35.95
N SER A 257 9.08 -18.42 35.25
CA SER A 257 10.37 -17.86 35.59
C SER A 257 10.52 -16.44 35.06
N ARG A 258 10.32 -15.45 35.95
CA ARG A 258 10.54 -14.02 35.66
C ARG A 258 11.88 -13.72 34.96
N ALA A 259 12.94 -14.43 35.33
CA ALA A 259 14.26 -14.25 34.73
C ALA A 259 14.30 -14.71 33.27
N GLN A 260 13.74 -15.89 32.96
CA GLN A 260 13.67 -16.41 31.59
C GLN A 260 12.72 -15.55 30.74
N ALA A 261 11.58 -15.17 31.31
CA ALA A 261 10.61 -14.29 30.67
C ALA A 261 11.24 -12.94 30.27
N LYS A 262 12.04 -12.33 31.15
CA LYS A 262 12.75 -11.06 30.85
C LYS A 262 13.87 -11.21 29.82
N TYR A 263 14.59 -12.34 29.87
CA TYR A 263 15.58 -12.67 28.85
C TYR A 263 14.93 -12.82 27.47
N MET A 264 13.81 -13.53 27.39
CA MET A 264 13.02 -13.72 26.17
C MET A 264 12.57 -12.38 25.58
N GLU A 265 12.02 -11.49 26.41
CA GLU A 265 11.62 -10.14 25.99
C GLU A 265 12.78 -9.37 25.34
N THR A 266 13.98 -9.50 25.91
CA THR A 266 15.18 -8.84 25.39
C THR A 266 15.60 -9.42 24.03
N VAL A 267 15.52 -10.74 23.87
CA VAL A 267 15.81 -11.42 22.59
C VAL A 267 14.82 -10.99 21.51
N LEU A 268 13.52 -11.02 21.82
CA LEU A 268 12.45 -10.63 20.89
C LEU A 268 12.58 -9.16 20.47
N LYS A 269 12.81 -8.26 21.44
CA LYS A 269 12.99 -6.83 21.17
C LYS A 269 14.19 -6.54 20.28
N LYS A 270 15.32 -7.23 20.52
CA LYS A 270 16.52 -7.13 19.66
C LYS A 270 16.28 -7.63 18.24
N ALA A 271 15.37 -8.59 18.07
CA ALA A 271 14.96 -9.11 16.77
C ALA A 271 13.86 -8.26 16.09
N GLY A 272 13.48 -7.11 16.66
CA GLY A 272 12.47 -6.23 16.08
C GLY A 272 11.03 -6.74 16.25
N MET A 273 10.77 -7.61 17.22
CA MET A 273 9.44 -8.16 17.52
C MET A 273 8.82 -7.47 18.74
N ASN A 274 7.48 -7.51 18.83
CA ASN A 274 6.74 -7.01 19.98
C ASN A 274 6.41 -8.17 20.93
N GLY A 275 7.14 -8.30 22.03
CA GLY A 275 6.91 -9.34 23.03
C GLY A 275 5.99 -8.84 24.17
N HIS A 276 4.94 -9.59 24.48
CA HIS A 276 4.17 -9.43 25.71
C HIS A 276 4.42 -10.63 26.62
N ILE A 277 4.80 -10.38 27.87
CA ILE A 277 5.24 -11.41 28.80
C ILE A 277 4.24 -11.51 29.94
N ILE A 278 3.73 -12.70 30.19
CA ILE A 278 2.95 -13.06 31.36
C ILE A 278 3.68 -14.16 32.14
N THR A 279 3.59 -14.12 33.46
CA THR A 279 4.22 -15.13 34.34
C THR A 279 3.19 -15.92 35.15
N ASP A 280 1.92 -15.55 35.04
CA ASP A 280 0.81 -16.20 35.72
C ASP A 280 -0.12 -16.77 34.65
N PRO A 281 -0.31 -18.10 34.60
CA PRO A 281 -1.18 -18.75 33.62
C PRO A 281 -2.64 -18.27 33.71
N MET A 282 -3.09 -17.77 34.87
CA MET A 282 -4.46 -17.28 35.03
C MET A 282 -4.75 -16.02 34.22
N GLN A 283 -3.71 -15.33 33.74
CA GLN A 283 -3.85 -14.10 32.94
C GLN A 283 -4.00 -14.38 31.43
N ILE A 284 -3.95 -15.65 31.00
CA ILE A 284 -3.86 -16.00 29.57
C ILE A 284 -5.02 -15.42 28.75
N ILE A 285 -6.27 -15.54 29.20
CA ILE A 285 -7.43 -15.06 28.45
C ILE A 285 -7.41 -13.55 28.27
N THR A 286 -7.17 -12.80 29.35
CA THR A 286 -7.08 -11.35 29.32
C THR A 286 -5.93 -10.86 28.45
N ALA A 287 -4.79 -11.57 28.49
CA ALA A 287 -3.64 -11.26 27.64
C ALA A 287 -3.96 -11.50 26.15
N LEU A 288 -4.63 -12.60 25.80
CA LEU A 288 -5.05 -12.88 24.42
C LEU A 288 -5.93 -11.77 23.85
N GLU A 289 -6.94 -11.33 24.61
CA GLU A 289 -7.91 -10.32 24.15
C GLU A 289 -7.31 -8.93 24.02
N SER A 290 -6.48 -8.53 24.98
CA SER A 290 -5.87 -7.20 25.01
C SER A 290 -4.67 -7.08 24.06
N PHE A 291 -3.87 -8.15 23.94
CA PHE A 291 -2.64 -8.13 23.15
C PHE A 291 -2.84 -8.63 21.72
N LEU A 292 -3.83 -9.48 21.44
CA LEU A 292 -4.06 -10.10 20.11
C LEU A 292 -2.76 -10.65 19.50
N PRO A 293 -2.15 -11.67 20.13
CA PRO A 293 -0.89 -12.22 19.65
C PRO A 293 -1.04 -12.95 18.31
N GLU A 294 0.03 -12.91 17.53
CA GLU A 294 0.20 -13.68 16.31
C GLU A 294 0.96 -14.99 16.55
N ILE A 295 1.68 -15.08 17.68
CA ILE A 295 2.47 -16.24 18.09
C ILE A 295 2.39 -16.34 19.61
N ILE A 296 2.24 -17.56 20.13
CA ILE A 296 2.24 -17.83 21.56
C ILE A 296 3.39 -18.76 21.89
N ILE A 297 4.14 -18.45 22.93
CA ILE A 297 5.21 -19.26 23.49
C ILE A 297 4.79 -19.68 24.89
N LEU A 298 4.74 -20.97 25.16
CA LEU A 298 4.30 -21.53 26.43
C LEU A 298 5.41 -22.36 27.07
N ASP A 299 5.74 -22.10 28.33
CA ASP A 299 6.47 -23.08 29.12
C ASP A 299 5.61 -24.34 29.31
N MET A 300 6.23 -25.52 29.20
CA MET A 300 5.54 -26.80 29.32
C MET A 300 5.12 -27.08 30.76
N TYR A 301 5.93 -26.68 31.73
CA TYR A 301 5.72 -26.98 33.14
C TYR A 301 5.69 -25.70 33.95
N MET A 302 4.54 -25.42 34.57
CA MET A 302 4.36 -24.27 35.45
C MET A 302 3.63 -24.70 36.73
N PRO A 303 3.77 -23.95 37.84
CA PRO A 303 2.99 -24.20 39.04
C PRO A 303 1.48 -24.18 38.76
N GLY A 304 0.79 -25.28 39.07
CA GLY A 304 -0.67 -25.39 39.01
C GLY A 304 -1.26 -25.82 37.65
N CYS A 305 -0.51 -25.77 36.55
CA CYS A 305 -0.96 -26.26 35.25
C CYS A 305 0.20 -26.52 34.27
N THR A 306 -0.04 -27.31 33.24
CA THR A 306 0.89 -27.55 32.13
C THR A 306 0.61 -26.63 30.94
N GLY A 307 1.63 -26.35 30.13
CA GLY A 307 1.47 -25.61 28.87
C GLY A 307 0.46 -26.26 27.92
N MET A 308 0.32 -27.59 27.95
CA MET A 308 -0.68 -28.32 27.16
C MET A 308 -2.12 -28.04 27.62
N GLU A 309 -2.36 -27.92 28.92
CA GLU A 309 -3.69 -27.56 29.44
C GLU A 309 -4.05 -26.14 29.02
N ILE A 310 -3.10 -25.20 29.09
CA ILE A 310 -3.28 -23.82 28.61
C ILE A 310 -3.54 -23.79 27.09
N ALA A 311 -2.80 -24.56 26.29
CA ALA A 311 -3.02 -24.65 24.86
C ALA A 311 -4.43 -25.15 24.52
N ARG A 312 -4.95 -26.16 25.25
CA ARG A 312 -6.33 -26.64 25.08
C ARG A 312 -7.35 -25.53 25.38
N VAL A 313 -7.12 -24.73 26.42
CA VAL A 313 -7.98 -23.57 26.73
C VAL A 313 -7.93 -22.54 25.61
N ILE A 314 -6.74 -22.24 25.06
CA ILE A 314 -6.59 -21.33 23.91
C ILE A 314 -7.34 -21.86 22.69
N ARG A 315 -7.27 -23.16 22.40
CA ARG A 315 -7.91 -23.78 21.23
C ARG A 315 -9.44 -23.85 21.33
N GLN A 316 -10.03 -23.65 22.51
CA GLN A 316 -11.48 -23.48 22.69
C GLN A 316 -11.96 -22.08 22.27
N GLN A 317 -11.04 -21.14 22.04
CA GLN A 317 -11.35 -19.80 21.57
C GLN A 317 -11.22 -19.74 20.04
N ASP A 318 -12.34 -19.67 19.31
CA ASP A 318 -12.36 -19.67 17.83
C ASP A 318 -11.41 -18.63 17.23
N ARG A 319 -11.34 -17.44 17.84
CA ARG A 319 -10.49 -16.32 17.40
C ARG A 319 -8.99 -16.65 17.43
N PHE A 320 -8.54 -17.51 18.35
CA PHE A 320 -7.14 -17.85 18.53
C PHE A 320 -6.81 -19.28 18.08
N HIS A 321 -7.79 -19.99 17.51
CA HIS A 321 -7.66 -21.37 17.09
C HIS A 321 -6.50 -21.60 16.11
N SER A 322 -6.21 -20.62 15.24
CA SER A 322 -5.13 -20.72 14.24
C SER A 322 -3.81 -20.08 14.65
N VAL A 323 -3.72 -19.51 15.87
CA VAL A 323 -2.48 -18.85 16.34
C VAL A 323 -1.43 -19.91 16.65
N PRO A 324 -0.21 -19.84 16.07
CA PRO A 324 0.83 -20.83 16.34
C PRO A 324 1.27 -20.82 17.81
N ILE A 325 1.33 -22.00 18.42
CA ILE A 325 1.81 -22.24 19.79
C ILE A 325 3.15 -22.96 19.75
N ILE A 326 4.19 -22.36 20.33
CA ILE A 326 5.52 -22.95 20.48
C ILE A 326 5.72 -23.33 21.95
N TYR A 327 6.01 -24.59 22.22
CA TYR A 327 6.32 -25.04 23.57
C TYR A 327 7.80 -24.88 23.91
N LEU A 328 8.11 -24.48 25.14
CA LEU A 328 9.45 -24.53 25.71
C LEU A 328 9.50 -25.61 26.79
N SER A 329 10.52 -26.46 26.80
CA SER A 329 10.64 -27.49 27.83
C SER A 329 12.09 -27.91 28.04
N ALA A 330 12.40 -28.42 29.23
CA ALA A 330 13.67 -29.05 29.55
C ALA A 330 13.71 -30.55 29.21
N GLU A 331 12.63 -31.11 28.66
CA GLU A 331 12.50 -32.54 28.34
C GLU A 331 13.15 -32.86 26.98
N ASP A 332 14.06 -33.84 26.96
CA ASP A 332 14.77 -34.30 25.75
C ASP A 332 14.10 -35.50 25.07
N ASP A 333 13.09 -36.11 25.70
CA ASP A 333 12.38 -37.28 25.16
C ASP A 333 11.42 -36.88 24.02
N VAL A 334 11.83 -37.23 22.80
CA VAL A 334 11.07 -37.03 21.55
C VAL A 334 9.65 -37.57 21.62
N SER A 335 9.39 -38.68 22.31
CA SER A 335 8.05 -39.28 22.37
C SER A 335 7.06 -38.41 23.16
N LYS A 336 7.54 -37.81 24.27
CA LYS A 336 6.74 -36.86 25.06
C LYS A 336 6.55 -35.54 24.32
N GLN A 337 7.56 -35.09 23.58
CA GLN A 337 7.48 -33.91 22.72
C GLN A 337 6.42 -34.08 21.61
N LEU A 338 6.43 -35.23 20.93
CA LEU A 338 5.42 -35.57 19.91
C LEU A 338 4.01 -35.67 20.49
N HIS A 339 3.87 -36.18 21.73
CA HIS A 339 2.57 -36.18 22.39
C HIS A 339 2.06 -34.75 22.64
N ALA A 340 2.93 -33.84 23.10
CA ALA A 340 2.58 -32.44 23.29
C ALA A 340 2.17 -31.74 21.97
N MET A 341 2.82 -32.08 20.85
CA MET A 341 2.43 -31.56 19.52
C MET A 341 1.02 -31.99 19.12
N SER A 342 0.59 -33.20 19.46
CA SER A 342 -0.78 -33.66 19.15
C SER A 342 -1.88 -32.93 19.95
N LEU A 343 -1.51 -32.15 20.97
CA LEU A 343 -2.41 -31.43 21.86
C LEU A 343 -2.51 -29.92 21.55
N GLY A 344 -2.20 -29.53 20.32
CA GLY A 344 -2.45 -28.18 19.80
C GLY A 344 -1.23 -27.26 19.72
N GLY A 345 -0.02 -27.80 19.92
CA GLY A 345 1.24 -27.10 19.64
C GLY A 345 1.67 -27.23 18.18
N ASP A 346 2.31 -26.20 17.67
CA ASP A 346 2.82 -26.12 16.30
C ASP A 346 4.32 -26.41 16.21
N ASP A 347 5.04 -26.14 17.30
CA ASP A 347 6.48 -26.38 17.42
C ASP A 347 6.91 -26.58 18.88
N PHE A 348 8.15 -27.02 19.05
CA PHE A 348 8.75 -27.27 20.35
C PHE A 348 10.24 -26.88 20.35
N LEU A 349 10.68 -26.23 21.43
CA LEU A 349 12.07 -25.84 21.65
C LEU A 349 12.58 -26.34 23.00
N THR A 350 13.69 -27.06 22.98
CA THR A 350 14.36 -27.55 24.19
C THR A 350 15.16 -26.43 24.88
N LYS A 351 15.02 -26.30 26.20
CA LYS A 351 15.82 -25.41 27.06
C LYS A 351 17.17 -26.07 27.39
N PRO A 352 18.31 -25.35 27.37
CA PRO A 352 18.46 -23.93 27.06
C PRO A 352 18.35 -23.62 25.56
N ILE A 353 17.60 -22.57 25.22
CA ILE A 353 17.25 -22.24 23.83
C ILE A 353 18.29 -21.28 23.25
N ASP A 354 18.86 -21.64 22.10
CA ASP A 354 19.68 -20.71 21.32
C ASP A 354 18.80 -19.56 20.76
N PRO A 355 19.14 -18.28 21.00
CA PRO A 355 18.35 -17.15 20.51
C PRO A 355 18.12 -17.13 19.00
N LYS A 356 19.09 -17.57 18.19
CA LYS A 356 18.93 -17.65 16.74
C LYS A 356 17.93 -18.73 16.36
N HIS A 357 17.95 -19.87 17.06
CA HIS A 357 16.97 -20.94 16.83
C HIS A 357 15.56 -20.44 17.14
N LEU A 358 15.36 -19.81 18.31
CA LEU A 358 14.08 -19.19 18.67
C LEU A 358 13.57 -18.22 17.60
N ILE A 359 14.40 -17.26 17.20
CA ILE A 359 14.05 -16.23 16.22
C ILE A 359 13.66 -16.87 14.89
N SER A 360 14.44 -17.85 14.41
CA SER A 360 14.15 -18.59 13.18
C SER A 360 12.81 -19.31 13.25
N THR A 361 12.52 -19.99 14.36
CA THR A 361 11.26 -20.70 14.58
C THR A 361 10.07 -19.73 14.57
N ILE A 362 10.18 -18.60 15.28
CA ILE A 362 9.14 -17.56 15.31
C ILE A 362 8.90 -17.00 13.89
N HIS A 363 9.95 -16.67 13.14
CA HIS A 363 9.81 -16.20 11.75
C HIS A 363 9.13 -17.23 10.85
N ASN A 364 9.53 -18.50 10.93
CA ASN A 364 8.96 -19.56 10.10
C ASN A 364 7.47 -19.78 10.40
N ARG A 365 7.10 -19.87 11.68
CA ARG A 365 5.71 -20.07 12.12
C ARG A 365 4.85 -18.83 11.85
N GLY A 366 5.37 -17.65 12.19
CA GLY A 366 4.72 -16.37 11.95
C GLY A 366 4.47 -16.09 10.47
N ARG A 367 5.46 -16.32 9.60
CA ARG A 367 5.31 -16.15 8.14
C ARG A 367 4.22 -17.08 7.61
N ARG A 368 4.24 -18.36 7.98
CA ARG A 368 3.24 -19.33 7.54
C ARG A 368 1.83 -18.95 8.01
N ALA A 369 1.69 -18.55 9.29
CA ALA A 369 0.42 -18.10 9.84
C ALA A 369 -0.11 -16.85 9.10
N ARG A 370 0.74 -15.83 8.88
CA ARG A 370 0.37 -14.64 8.11
C ARG A 370 -0.04 -14.97 6.68
N SER A 371 0.68 -15.85 5.99
CA SER A 371 0.33 -16.27 4.63
C SER A 371 -1.03 -16.97 4.59
N LEU A 372 -1.31 -17.89 5.52
CA LEU A 372 -2.61 -18.57 5.60
C LEU A 372 -3.73 -17.60 5.94
N LEU A 373 -3.52 -16.70 6.92
CA LEU A 373 -4.50 -15.67 7.26
C LEU A 373 -4.76 -14.74 6.08
N ALA A 374 -3.72 -14.32 5.34
CA ALA A 374 -3.87 -13.50 4.16
C ALA A 374 -4.78 -14.17 3.11
N LEU A 375 -4.65 -15.48 2.89
CA LEU A 375 -5.53 -16.24 1.99
C LEU A 375 -6.99 -16.31 2.48
N MET A 376 -7.21 -16.26 3.80
CA MET A 376 -8.55 -16.32 4.40
C MET A 376 -9.25 -14.96 4.46
N ILE A 377 -8.50 -13.87 4.60
CA ILE A 377 -9.06 -12.53 4.83
C ILE A 377 -8.99 -11.63 3.60
N ARG A 378 -8.21 -11.99 2.59
CA ARG A 378 -8.06 -11.21 1.36
C ARG A 378 -8.80 -11.84 0.19
N ASP A 379 -9.26 -11.00 -0.72
CA ASP A 379 -9.77 -11.40 -2.02
C ASP A 379 -8.61 -11.80 -2.94
N SER A 380 -8.71 -12.97 -3.57
CA SER A 380 -7.63 -13.56 -4.37
C SER A 380 -7.33 -12.80 -5.66
N LEU A 381 -8.28 -12.01 -6.16
CA LEU A 381 -8.12 -11.27 -7.40
C LEU A 381 -7.45 -9.92 -7.18
N THR A 382 -7.85 -9.20 -6.12
CA THR A 382 -7.49 -7.79 -5.88
C THR A 382 -6.51 -7.59 -4.73
N GLY A 383 -6.31 -8.59 -3.88
CA GLY A 383 -5.48 -8.52 -2.66
C GLY A 383 -6.05 -7.60 -1.56
N LEU A 384 -7.24 -7.03 -1.76
CA LEU A 384 -7.98 -6.27 -0.75
C LEU A 384 -8.59 -7.20 0.28
N TYR A 385 -9.15 -6.67 1.36
CA TYR A 385 -9.95 -7.50 2.26
C TYR A 385 -11.15 -8.10 1.52
N ASN A 386 -11.50 -9.33 1.85
CA ASN A 386 -12.73 -9.93 1.34
C ASN A 386 -13.95 -9.36 2.09
N HIS A 387 -15.14 -9.64 1.55
CA HIS A 387 -16.42 -9.22 2.12
C HIS A 387 -16.51 -9.50 3.64
N THR A 388 -16.26 -10.75 4.05
CA THR A 388 -16.41 -11.18 5.45
C THR A 388 -15.49 -10.41 6.39
N HIS A 389 -14.22 -10.23 6.00
CA HIS A 389 -13.27 -9.51 6.83
C HIS A 389 -13.53 -8.00 6.85
N THR A 390 -14.04 -7.44 5.75
CA THR A 390 -14.40 -6.02 5.67
C THR A 390 -15.53 -5.69 6.65
N LEU A 391 -16.57 -6.51 6.73
CA LEU A 391 -17.66 -6.32 7.70
C LEU A 391 -17.15 -6.45 9.14
N TYR A 392 -16.26 -7.40 9.42
CA TYR A 392 -15.61 -7.53 10.71
C TYR A 392 -14.84 -6.26 11.13
N LEU A 393 -14.07 -5.68 10.20
CA LEU A 393 -13.36 -4.42 10.44
C LEU A 393 -14.34 -3.26 10.67
N LEU A 394 -15.45 -3.22 9.93
CA LEU A 394 -16.48 -2.20 10.11
C LEU A 394 -17.07 -2.25 11.53
N ASP A 395 -17.43 -3.44 12.02
CA ASP A 395 -17.92 -3.61 13.39
C ASP A 395 -16.90 -3.12 14.43
N GLN A 396 -15.61 -3.41 14.23
CA GLN A 396 -14.56 -2.90 15.12
C GLN A 396 -14.46 -1.38 15.11
N GLU A 397 -14.49 -0.76 13.94
CA GLU A 397 -14.40 0.71 13.82
C GLU A 397 -15.64 1.41 14.37
N ILE A 398 -16.83 0.81 14.26
CA ILE A 398 -18.04 1.33 14.90
C ILE A 398 -17.88 1.38 16.42
N VAL A 399 -17.36 0.31 17.03
CA VAL A 399 -17.10 0.27 18.48
C VAL A 399 -16.05 1.32 18.87
N ARG A 400 -14.96 1.45 18.09
CA ARG A 400 -13.91 2.46 18.36
C ARG A 400 -14.42 3.89 18.23
N ALA A 401 -15.20 4.17 17.19
CA ALA A 401 -15.80 5.47 16.94
C ALA A 401 -16.73 5.86 18.09
N ALA A 402 -17.55 4.93 18.59
CA ALA A 402 -18.43 5.16 19.74
C ALA A 402 -17.66 5.43 21.04
N GLN A 403 -16.51 4.77 21.25
CA GLN A 403 -15.68 4.97 22.44
C GLN A 403 -14.91 6.31 22.45
N LYS A 404 -14.45 6.76 21.27
CA LYS A 404 -13.61 7.97 21.12
C LYS A 404 -14.39 9.21 20.67
N ASP A 405 -15.69 9.09 20.43
CA ASP A 405 -16.54 10.14 19.84
C ASP A 405 -15.97 10.70 18.52
N HIS A 406 -15.45 9.81 17.68
CA HIS A 406 -14.86 10.17 16.38
C HIS A 406 -15.83 9.86 15.24
N SER A 407 -15.78 10.67 14.18
CA SER A 407 -16.59 10.44 12.97
C SER A 407 -16.13 9.18 12.23
N LEU A 408 -17.05 8.38 11.72
CA LEU A 408 -16.78 7.23 10.87
C LEU A 408 -17.63 7.33 9.61
N CYS A 409 -17.00 7.21 8.44
CA CYS A 409 -17.70 7.09 7.17
C CYS A 409 -17.51 5.70 6.58
N PHE A 410 -18.56 5.20 5.93
CA PHE A 410 -18.54 3.98 5.14
C PHE A 410 -18.95 4.31 3.70
N ALA A 411 -18.24 3.76 2.73
CA ALA A 411 -18.52 3.99 1.32
C ALA A 411 -18.63 2.68 0.56
N MET A 412 -19.65 2.59 -0.30
CA MET A 412 -19.83 1.53 -1.28
C MET A 412 -19.50 2.06 -2.67
N ILE A 413 -18.74 1.31 -3.43
CA ILE A 413 -18.33 1.63 -4.80
C ILE A 413 -18.78 0.49 -5.71
N ASP A 414 -19.23 0.85 -6.91
CA ASP A 414 -19.56 -0.10 -7.96
C ASP A 414 -19.07 0.41 -9.31
N ILE A 415 -18.44 -0.48 -10.08
CA ILE A 415 -17.88 -0.14 -11.39
C ILE A 415 -19.00 -0.01 -12.42
N ASP A 416 -19.06 1.15 -13.06
CA ASP A 416 -20.15 1.46 -13.98
C ASP A 416 -20.07 0.60 -15.24
N TYR A 417 -21.20 -0.07 -15.55
CA TYR A 417 -21.33 -0.92 -16.72
C TYR A 417 -20.32 -2.09 -16.79
N PHE A 418 -19.85 -2.61 -15.66
CA PHE A 418 -18.83 -3.67 -15.63
C PHE A 418 -19.24 -4.93 -16.40
N LYS A 419 -20.51 -5.35 -16.32
CA LYS A 419 -21.03 -6.44 -17.15
C LYS A 419 -20.79 -6.21 -18.65
N LYS A 420 -20.99 -4.99 -19.15
CA LYS A 420 -20.74 -4.64 -20.56
C LYS A 420 -19.25 -4.74 -20.91
N VAL A 421 -18.36 -4.39 -19.97
CA VAL A 421 -16.91 -4.58 -20.15
C VAL A 421 -16.59 -6.05 -20.34
N ASN A 422 -17.10 -6.93 -19.47
CA ASN A 422 -16.92 -8.38 -19.59
C ASN A 422 -17.51 -8.95 -20.88
N ASP A 423 -18.73 -8.54 -21.24
CA ASP A 423 -19.40 -9.02 -22.44
C ASP A 423 -18.69 -8.56 -23.74
N THR A 424 -18.01 -7.40 -23.71
CA THR A 424 -17.34 -6.82 -24.89
C THR A 424 -15.89 -7.28 -25.03
N PHE A 425 -15.15 -7.36 -23.92
CA PHE A 425 -13.69 -7.55 -23.90
C PHE A 425 -13.25 -8.85 -23.21
N GLY A 426 -14.19 -9.60 -22.64
CA GLY A 426 -13.93 -10.83 -21.90
C GLY A 426 -13.56 -10.61 -20.44
N HIS A 427 -13.76 -11.66 -19.64
CA HIS A 427 -13.45 -11.67 -18.20
C HIS A 427 -12.00 -11.28 -17.85
N PRO A 428 -10.95 -11.68 -18.59
CA PRO A 428 -9.58 -11.28 -18.26
C PRO A 428 -9.38 -9.76 -18.25
N ILE A 429 -10.07 -9.02 -19.13
CA ILE A 429 -10.01 -7.57 -19.16
C ILE A 429 -10.79 -6.96 -17.99
N GLY A 430 -11.95 -7.52 -17.63
CA GLY A 430 -12.68 -7.12 -16.43
C GLY A 430 -11.86 -7.33 -15.14
N ASP A 431 -11.20 -8.47 -15.01
CA ASP A 431 -10.30 -8.78 -13.89
C ASP A 431 -9.19 -7.73 -13.74
N ARG A 432 -8.63 -7.26 -14.85
CA ARG A 432 -7.62 -6.21 -14.83
C ARG A 432 -8.19 -4.84 -14.42
N VAL A 433 -9.42 -4.52 -14.82
CA VAL A 433 -10.11 -3.30 -14.36
C VAL A 433 -10.30 -3.34 -12.83
N LEU A 434 -10.68 -4.50 -12.28
CA LEU A 434 -10.83 -4.69 -10.83
C LEU A 434 -9.51 -4.48 -10.08
N ARG A 435 -8.40 -5.06 -10.57
CA ARG A 435 -7.06 -4.85 -10.01
C ARG A 435 -6.60 -3.40 -10.11
N SER A 436 -6.91 -2.73 -11.22
CA SER A 436 -6.56 -1.32 -11.39
C SER A 436 -7.27 -0.45 -10.36
N LEU A 437 -8.56 -0.67 -10.12
CA LEU A 437 -9.31 0.06 -9.10
C LEU A 437 -8.76 -0.23 -7.69
N SER A 438 -8.44 -1.48 -7.37
CA SER A 438 -7.90 -1.83 -6.06
C SER A 438 -6.58 -1.10 -5.75
N MET A 439 -5.67 -1.00 -6.73
CA MET A 439 -4.43 -0.24 -6.60
C MET A 439 -4.70 1.26 -6.43
N PHE A 440 -5.64 1.81 -7.20
CA PHE A 440 -6.05 3.22 -7.08
C PHE A 440 -6.49 3.57 -5.66
N LEU A 441 -7.31 2.70 -5.08
CA LEU A 441 -7.78 2.85 -3.71
C LEU A 441 -6.61 2.78 -2.72
N LYS A 442 -5.74 1.76 -2.83
CA LYS A 442 -4.57 1.59 -1.93
C LYS A 442 -3.62 2.79 -1.94
N GLN A 443 -3.37 3.40 -3.09
CA GLN A 443 -2.40 4.49 -3.21
C GLN A 443 -2.91 5.86 -2.75
N ARG A 444 -4.24 6.06 -2.75
CA ARG A 444 -4.87 7.37 -2.48
C ARG A 444 -5.51 7.45 -1.10
N LEU A 445 -5.74 6.31 -0.45
CA LEU A 445 -6.29 6.22 0.89
C LEU A 445 -5.17 6.01 1.91
N ARG A 446 -5.45 6.35 3.17
CA ARG A 446 -4.48 6.24 4.27
C ARG A 446 -4.33 4.77 4.67
N LYS A 447 -3.23 4.44 5.37
CA LYS A 447 -3.06 3.11 5.99
C LYS A 447 -4.13 2.79 7.05
N SER A 448 -4.72 3.83 7.67
CA SER A 448 -5.83 3.69 8.61
C SER A 448 -7.17 3.37 7.94
N ASP A 449 -7.28 3.60 6.63
CA ASP A 449 -8.50 3.34 5.89
C ASP A 449 -8.54 1.85 5.48
N HIS A 450 -9.66 1.19 5.70
CA HIS A 450 -9.81 -0.23 5.34
C HIS A 450 -10.50 -0.34 3.99
N ILE A 451 -9.94 -1.15 3.09
CA ILE A 451 -10.43 -1.29 1.72
C ILE A 451 -10.72 -2.78 1.47
N GLY A 452 -11.94 -3.06 1.03
CA GLY A 452 -12.41 -4.41 0.75
C GLY A 452 -13.08 -4.56 -0.62
N ARG A 453 -13.02 -5.76 -1.19
CA ARG A 453 -13.88 -6.17 -2.30
C ARG A 453 -15.14 -6.82 -1.72
N TYR A 454 -16.26 -6.13 -1.85
CA TYR A 454 -17.53 -6.48 -1.22
C TYR A 454 -18.31 -7.53 -2.03
N GLY A 455 -18.26 -7.41 -3.35
CA GLY A 455 -18.97 -8.26 -4.31
C GLY A 455 -18.27 -8.18 -5.68
N GLY A 456 -18.70 -8.97 -6.66
CA GLY A 456 -18.01 -9.16 -7.95
C GLY A 456 -17.35 -7.90 -8.53
N GLU A 457 -18.10 -6.81 -8.66
CA GLU A 457 -17.64 -5.48 -9.12
C GLU A 457 -17.76 -4.38 -8.06
N GLU A 458 -18.01 -4.77 -6.82
CA GLU A 458 -18.34 -3.87 -5.70
C GLU A 458 -17.19 -3.81 -4.69
N PHE A 459 -16.89 -2.61 -4.22
CA PHE A 459 -15.84 -2.33 -3.25
C PHE A 459 -16.41 -1.57 -2.06
N ALA A 460 -15.90 -1.84 -0.88
CA ALA A 460 -16.28 -1.17 0.35
C ALA A 460 -15.06 -0.49 0.98
N ILE A 461 -15.26 0.71 1.52
CA ILE A 461 -14.21 1.49 2.18
C ILE A 461 -14.71 1.95 3.54
N ILE A 462 -13.92 1.71 4.57
CA ILE A 462 -14.13 2.20 5.92
C ILE A 462 -13.13 3.33 6.15
N LEU A 463 -13.65 4.51 6.49
CA LEU A 463 -12.88 5.74 6.68
C LEU A 463 -12.99 6.19 8.13
N PRO A 464 -12.15 5.68 9.05
CA PRO A 464 -12.11 6.14 10.43
C PRO A 464 -11.75 7.62 10.51
N GLU A 465 -12.25 8.28 11.57
CA GLU A 465 -11.96 9.68 11.89
C GLU A 465 -12.20 10.66 10.73
N THR A 466 -13.17 10.33 9.88
CA THR A 466 -13.44 11.05 8.63
C THR A 466 -14.86 11.59 8.63
N ARG A 467 -15.00 12.88 8.28
CA ARG A 467 -16.30 13.54 8.11
C ARG A 467 -16.83 13.28 6.71
N GLU A 468 -18.16 13.31 6.54
CA GLU A 468 -18.81 13.05 5.26
C GLU A 468 -18.25 13.88 4.10
N SER A 469 -18.04 15.19 4.31
CA SER A 469 -17.51 16.08 3.29
C SER A 469 -16.10 15.69 2.84
N ASP A 470 -15.26 15.21 3.77
CA ASP A 470 -13.89 14.81 3.47
C ASP A 470 -13.89 13.47 2.73
N ALA A 471 -14.72 12.52 3.18
CA ALA A 471 -14.94 11.24 2.52
C ALA A 471 -15.40 11.44 1.06
N ARG A 472 -16.41 12.30 0.85
CA ARG A 472 -16.88 12.63 -0.51
C ARG A 472 -15.80 13.24 -1.38
N ASN A 473 -14.98 14.14 -0.83
CA ASN A 473 -13.93 14.81 -1.58
C ASN A 473 -12.84 13.82 -2.04
N VAL A 474 -12.33 12.96 -1.15
CA VAL A 474 -11.32 11.97 -1.53
C VAL A 474 -11.87 10.96 -2.54
N LEU A 475 -13.08 10.44 -2.30
CA LEU A 475 -13.68 9.44 -3.19
C LEU A 475 -13.98 10.02 -4.57
N ASN A 476 -14.36 11.31 -4.63
CA ASN A 476 -14.58 11.98 -5.91
C ASN A 476 -13.25 12.24 -6.64
N GLU A 477 -12.17 12.57 -5.93
CA GLU A 477 -10.84 12.70 -6.54
C GLU A 477 -10.37 11.37 -7.14
N ILE A 478 -10.51 10.27 -6.39
CA ILE A 478 -10.20 8.92 -6.87
C ILE A 478 -11.04 8.59 -8.11
N ARG A 479 -12.34 8.88 -8.08
CA ARG A 479 -13.26 8.65 -9.20
C ARG A 479 -12.80 9.34 -10.48
N GLU A 480 -12.42 10.62 -10.37
CA GLU A 480 -12.05 11.42 -11.53
C GLU A 480 -10.73 10.96 -12.14
N ARG A 481 -9.76 10.60 -11.29
CA ARG A 481 -8.50 10.00 -11.77
C ARG A 481 -8.72 8.63 -12.39
N PHE A 482 -9.53 7.78 -11.77
CA PHE A 482 -9.83 6.48 -12.33
C PHE A 482 -10.54 6.58 -13.69
N ALA A 483 -11.43 7.58 -13.86
CA ALA A 483 -12.08 7.84 -15.14
C ALA A 483 -11.11 8.27 -16.25
N GLU A 484 -9.98 8.90 -15.91
CA GLU A 484 -8.92 9.28 -16.86
C GLU A 484 -8.04 8.09 -17.27
N LEU A 485 -8.07 6.97 -16.53
CA LEU A 485 -7.23 5.80 -16.79
C LEU A 485 -7.68 5.06 -18.06
N LEU A 486 -6.76 4.97 -19.01
CA LEU A 486 -6.94 4.16 -20.22
C LEU A 486 -6.66 2.69 -19.92
N GLN A 487 -7.66 1.84 -20.15
CA GLN A 487 -7.62 0.39 -19.99
C GLN A 487 -7.33 -0.28 -21.34
N PRO A 488 -6.19 -0.97 -21.52
CA PRO A 488 -5.82 -1.55 -22.81
C PRO A 488 -6.53 -2.89 -23.12
N ALA A 489 -7.42 -2.98 -24.10
CA ALA A 489 -8.06 -4.22 -24.53
C ALA A 489 -7.60 -4.64 -25.94
N GLY A 490 -6.49 -5.36 -26.02
CA GLY A 490 -5.84 -5.69 -27.30
C GLY A 490 -5.35 -4.41 -27.98
N ASP A 491 -5.79 -4.18 -29.21
CA ASP A 491 -5.43 -3.00 -30.02
C ASP A 491 -6.30 -1.76 -29.72
N ARG A 492 -7.17 -1.82 -28.70
CA ARG A 492 -8.08 -0.74 -28.33
C ARG A 492 -7.83 -0.29 -26.91
N GLU A 493 -8.11 0.97 -26.62
CA GLU A 493 -8.12 1.51 -25.27
C GLU A 493 -9.52 2.03 -24.93
N PHE A 494 -9.91 1.92 -23.66
CA PHE A 494 -11.20 2.44 -23.18
C PHE A 494 -11.08 2.97 -21.77
N ASN A 495 -12.00 3.85 -21.39
CA ASN A 495 -12.12 4.35 -20.03
C ASN A 495 -13.26 3.64 -19.31
N VAL A 496 -13.11 3.52 -17.98
CA VAL A 496 -14.13 2.98 -17.08
C VAL A 496 -14.33 3.96 -15.94
N THR A 497 -15.57 4.11 -15.49
CA THR A 497 -15.93 4.95 -14.35
C THR A 497 -16.47 4.08 -13.22
N PHE A 498 -16.62 4.67 -12.03
CA PHE A 498 -17.38 4.04 -10.96
C PHE A 498 -18.32 5.04 -10.31
N SER A 499 -19.38 4.51 -9.71
CA SER A 499 -20.29 5.25 -8.86
C SER A 499 -20.03 4.92 -7.39
N CYS A 500 -20.26 5.87 -6.49
CA CYS A 500 -20.00 5.69 -5.06
C CYS A 500 -21.13 6.26 -4.20
N GLY A 501 -21.54 5.49 -3.20
CA GLY A 501 -22.45 5.87 -2.14
C GLY A 501 -21.72 5.99 -0.80
N VAL A 502 -21.88 7.11 -0.10
CA VAL A 502 -21.23 7.38 1.19
C VAL A 502 -22.29 7.52 2.28
N ALA A 503 -22.06 6.90 3.44
CA ALA A 503 -22.87 7.10 4.63
C ALA A 503 -21.97 7.37 5.85
N THR A 504 -22.42 8.26 6.71
CA THR A 504 -21.75 8.57 7.99
C THR A 504 -22.42 7.80 9.11
N LEU A 505 -21.63 7.24 10.02
CA LEU A 505 -22.11 6.54 11.21
C LEU A 505 -22.96 7.45 12.08
N ARG A 506 -24.12 6.95 12.50
CA ARG A 506 -25.01 7.58 13.47
C ARG A 506 -24.88 6.92 14.86
N PRO A 507 -25.17 7.65 15.95
CA PRO A 507 -25.16 7.06 17.29
C PRO A 507 -26.07 5.83 17.39
N GLY A 508 -25.51 4.71 17.89
CA GLY A 508 -26.25 3.45 18.07
C GLY A 508 -26.54 2.67 16.79
N GLU A 509 -26.00 3.10 15.64
CA GLU A 509 -26.17 2.43 14.35
C GLU A 509 -25.32 1.15 14.26
N THR A 510 -25.85 0.11 13.60
CA THR A 510 -25.12 -1.13 13.34
C THR A 510 -24.44 -1.10 11.97
N SER A 511 -23.45 -1.97 11.76
CA SER A 511 -22.80 -2.15 10.45
C SER A 511 -23.81 -2.41 9.33
N GLN A 512 -24.80 -3.26 9.58
CA GLN A 512 -25.85 -3.56 8.60
C GLN A 512 -26.61 -2.29 8.17
N SER A 513 -27.12 -1.50 9.13
CA SER A 513 -27.86 -0.27 8.79
C SER A 513 -27.01 0.79 8.10
N LEU A 514 -25.73 0.88 8.46
CA LEU A 514 -24.77 1.78 7.82
C LEU A 514 -24.48 1.36 6.36
N CYS A 515 -24.29 0.05 6.13
CA CYS A 515 -24.15 -0.52 4.79
C CYS A 515 -25.38 -0.25 3.93
N GLU A 516 -26.59 -0.47 4.45
CA GLU A 516 -27.85 -0.22 3.74
C GLU A 516 -28.02 1.25 3.33
N ARG A 517 -27.54 2.20 4.14
CA ARG A 517 -27.53 3.63 3.80
C ARG A 517 -26.51 3.94 2.70
N ALA A 518 -25.30 3.39 2.78
CA ALA A 518 -24.30 3.58 1.73
C ALA A 518 -24.78 2.99 0.40
N ASP A 519 -25.42 1.82 0.42
CA ASP A 519 -26.01 1.19 -0.77
C ASP A 519 -27.14 2.04 -1.37
N LYS A 520 -28.06 2.56 -0.56
CA LYS A 520 -29.09 3.52 -1.02
C LYS A 520 -28.48 4.77 -1.65
N ALA A 521 -27.38 5.28 -1.11
CA ALA A 521 -26.67 6.41 -1.71
C ALA A 521 -26.03 6.03 -3.06
N LEU A 522 -25.45 4.83 -3.16
CA LEU A 522 -24.87 4.30 -4.40
C LEU A 522 -25.93 4.12 -5.48
N TYR A 523 -27.09 3.59 -5.11
CA TYR A 523 -28.24 3.47 -5.99
C TYR A 523 -28.65 4.84 -6.57
N ARG A 524 -28.74 5.87 -5.72
CA ARG A 524 -29.01 7.26 -6.17
C ARG A 524 -27.92 7.79 -7.10
N ALA A 525 -26.65 7.49 -6.85
CA ALA A 525 -25.54 7.86 -7.75
C ALA A 525 -25.73 7.23 -9.15
N LYS A 526 -26.12 5.95 -9.21
CA LYS A 526 -26.41 5.25 -10.46
C LYS A 526 -27.59 5.85 -11.21
N GLU A 527 -28.65 6.27 -10.52
CA GLU A 527 -29.82 6.95 -11.13
C GLU A 527 -29.50 8.35 -11.64
N GLN A 528 -28.54 9.06 -11.02
CA GLN A 528 -28.10 10.40 -11.43
C GLN A 528 -27.21 10.43 -12.67
N GLY A 529 -27.08 9.30 -13.37
CA GLY A 529 -26.27 9.19 -14.59
C GLY A 529 -24.89 8.56 -14.36
N ARG A 530 -24.65 7.94 -13.20
CA ARG A 530 -23.40 7.26 -12.83
C ARG A 530 -22.19 8.21 -12.77
N ASN A 531 -20.99 7.66 -12.60
CA ASN A 531 -19.73 8.41 -12.51
C ASN A 531 -19.83 9.59 -11.52
N CYS A 532 -20.41 9.35 -10.34
CA CYS A 532 -20.56 10.36 -9.31
C CYS A 532 -20.49 9.77 -7.90
N VAL A 533 -20.32 10.66 -6.92
CA VAL A 533 -20.31 10.32 -5.49
C VAL A 533 -21.53 10.96 -4.83
N ALA A 534 -22.42 10.13 -4.31
CA ALA A 534 -23.59 10.56 -3.56
C ALA A 534 -23.41 10.24 -2.07
N ALA A 535 -23.82 11.15 -1.21
CA ALA A 535 -23.97 10.85 0.21
C ALA A 535 -25.42 10.56 0.54
N PHE A 536 -25.64 9.69 1.53
CA PHE A 536 -26.97 9.40 2.01
C PHE A 536 -27.57 10.64 2.69
N THR A 537 -28.67 11.14 2.12
CA THR A 537 -29.55 12.13 2.73
C THR A 537 -30.88 11.45 3.06
N ASP A 538 -31.45 11.72 4.23
CA ASP A 538 -32.75 11.15 4.64
C ASP A 538 -33.87 11.45 3.61
#